data_AF-A0A8I0HAW7-F1
#
_entry.id   AF-A0A8I0HAW7-F1
#
_cell.length_a   1.000
_cell.length_b   1.000
_cell.length_c   1.000
_cell.angle_alpha   90.00
_cell.angle_beta   90.00
_cell.angle_gamma   90.00
#
_symmetry.space_group_name_H-M   'P 1'
#
loop_
_entity.id
_entity.type
_entity.pdbx_description
1 polymer ?
#
loop_
_entity_poly.entity_id
_entity_poly.type
_entity_poly.pdbx_seq_one_letter_code
_entity_poly.pdbx_strand_id
1 'polypeptide(L)' 'AGMNPKALQYIMGHSNITMTLNYYAHATFDSAKAEMLRIAA' A
#
# COMPACT_ATOMS: atom_id res chain seq x y z
N ALA A 1 5.23 -8.12 -0.20
CA ALA A 1 4.07 -8.58 0.60
C ALA A 1 3.07 -7.44 0.70
N GLY A 2 1.85 -7.61 0.20
CA GLY A 2 0.82 -6.56 0.21
C GLY A 2 -0.04 -6.66 1.47
N MET A 3 0.44 -6.12 2.60
CA MET A 3 -0.41 -6.00 3.78
C MET A 3 -1.49 -4.94 3.53
N ASN A 4 -2.70 -5.16 4.03
CA ASN A 4 -3.74 -4.13 4.01
C ASN A 4 -3.27 -2.92 4.85
N PRO A 5 -3.24 -1.69 4.28
CA PRO A 5 -2.69 -0.52 4.97
C PRO A 5 -3.51 -0.10 6.21
N LYS A 6 -4.80 -0.45 6.30
CA LYS A 6 -5.62 -0.20 7.49
C LYS A 6 -5.33 -1.19 8.62
N ALA A 7 -5.08 -2.45 8.28
CA ALA A 7 -4.62 -3.44 9.26
C ALA A 7 -3.24 -3.05 9.82
N LEU A 8 -2.33 -2.62 8.94
CA LEU A 8 -1.03 -2.11 9.38
C LEU A 8 -1.18 -0.84 10.22
N GLN A 9 -2.05 0.10 9.84
CA GLN A 9 -2.33 1.30 10.64
C GLN A 9 -2.77 0.95 12.07
N TYR A 10 -3.65 -0.04 12.21
CA TYR A 10 -4.14 -0.50 13.51
C TYR A 10 -3.01 -1.08 14.37
N ILE A 11 -2.19 -1.97 13.80
CA ILE A 11 -1.05 -2.59 14.50
C ILE A 11 -0.02 -1.53 14.93
N MET A 12 0.23 -0.54 14.09
CA MET A 12 1.21 0.52 14.34
C MET A 12 0.68 1.62 15.28
N GLY A 13 -0.62 1.65 15.59
CA GLY A 13 -1.22 2.66 16.46
C GLY A 13 -1.17 4.08 15.89
N HIS A 14 -1.08 4.25 14.58
CA HIS A 14 -0.96 5.56 13.96
C HIS A 14 -2.30 6.29 13.92
N SER A 15 -2.34 7.49 14.51
CA SER A 15 -3.51 8.39 14.47
C SER A 15 -3.82 8.89 13.06
N ASN A 16 -2.81 9.00 12.19
CA ASN A 16 -2.95 9.43 10.80
C ASN A 16 -2.47 8.35 9.82
N ILE A 17 -3.29 8.02 8.81
CA ILE A 17 -2.98 7.02 7.80
C ILE A 17 -1.75 7.36 6.95
N THR A 18 -1.43 8.64 6.76
CA THR A 18 -0.25 9.07 6.00
C THR A 18 1.06 8.54 6.61
N MET A 19 1.13 8.43 7.95
CA MET A 19 2.30 7.86 8.62
C MET A 19 2.53 6.39 8.24
N THR A 20 1.45 5.62 8.08
CA THR A 20 1.53 4.23 7.62
C THR A 20 1.87 4.15 6.14
N LEU A 21 1.29 5.01 5.31
CA LEU A 21 1.52 5.02 3.87
C LEU A 21 2.97 5.41 3.51
N ASN A 22 3.66 6.17 4.35
CA ASN A 22 5.09 6.49 4.16
C ASN A 22 6.00 5.24 4.17
N TYR A 23 5.54 4.11 4.69
CA TYR A 23 6.28 2.84 4.62
C TYR A 23 6.09 2.09 3.30
N TYR A 24 5.10 2.47 2.48
CA TYR A 24 4.90 1.89 1.16
C TYR A 24 5.77 2.64 0.15
N ALA A 25 6.46 1.90 -0.71
CA ALA A 25 7.17 2.50 -1.84
C ALA A 25 6.18 3.26 -2.73
N HIS A 26 6.56 4.46 -3.17
CA HIS A 26 5.73 5.23 -4.09
C HIS A 26 5.60 4.48 -5.42
N ALA A 27 4.36 4.29 -5.87
CA ALA A 27 4.11 3.57 -7.10
C ALA A 27 4.60 4.36 -8.32
N THR A 28 5.40 3.72 -9.16
CA THR A 28 5.69 4.20 -10.52
C THR A 28 4.60 3.73 -11.47
N PHE A 29 4.54 4.34 -12.66
CA PHE A 29 3.64 3.91 -13.72
C PHE A 29 3.76 2.41 -14.03
N ASP A 30 4.99 1.90 -14.16
CA ASP A 30 5.23 0.48 -14.47
C ASP A 30 4.71 -0.44 -13.35
N SER A 31 4.96 -0.07 -12.09
CA SER A 31 4.46 -0.85 -10.94
C SER A 31 2.94 -0.85 -10.86
N ALA A 32 2.29 0.28 -11.15
CA ALA A 32 0.84 0.39 -11.18
C ALA A 32 0.24 -0.43 -12.33
N LYS A 33 0.83 -0.36 -13.53
CA LYS A 33 0.41 -1.14 -14.70
C LYS A 33 0.52 -2.64 -14.43
N ALA A 34 1.62 -3.10 -13.84
CA ALA A 34 1.81 -4.50 -13.51
C ALA A 34 0.75 -5.01 -12.52
N GLU A 35 0.43 -4.21 -11.49
CA GLU A 35 -0.59 -4.58 -10.51
C GLU A 35 -2.00 -4.60 -11.10
N MET A 36 -2.34 -3.64 -11.98
CA MET A 36 -3.63 -3.64 -12.70
C MET A 36 -3.80 -4.89 -13.58
N LEU A 37 -2.74 -5.29 -14.30
CA LEU A 37 -2.75 -6.52 -15.10
C LEU A 37 -2.93 -7.77 -14.22
N ARG A 38 -2.27 -7.81 -13.06
CA ARG A 38 -2.38 -8.93 -12.10
C ARG A 38 -3.79 -9.09 -11.54
N ILE A 39 -4.51 -7.99 -11.33
CA ILE A 39 -5.88 -8.01 -10.76
C ILE A 39 -6.95 -8.26 -11.84
N ALA A 40 -6.69 -7.85 -13.09
CA ALA A 40 -7.62 -8.04 -14.20
C ALA A 40 -7.62 -9.47 -14.76
N ALA A 41 -6.59 -10.27 -14.45
CA ALA A 41 -6.48 -11.68 -14.80
C ALA A 41 -7.26 -12.57 -13.81
#